data_AF-G1NKU0-F1
#
_entry.id   AF-G1NKU0-F1
#
_cell.length_a   1.000
_cell.length_b   1.000
_cell.length_c   1.000
_cell.angle_alpha   90.00
_cell.angle_beta   90.00
_cell.angle_gamma   90.00
#
_symmetry.space_group_name_H-M   'P 1'
#
loop_
_entity.id
_entity.type
_entity.pdbx_description
1 polymer ?
#
loop_
_entity_poly.entity_id
_entity_poly.type
_entity_poly.pdbx_seq_one_letter_code
_entity_poly.pdbx_strand_id
1 'polypeptide(L)'
;MHETLDGYRKYFNQIVGFFVVEDHILHTTQGLVNRAYIDELWEMALSKTIAALRTHSSYCSDPSLVLDLKNLIVLFADTLQGYGFPVNQLFDMLLEIQDQYSETLLKKWSGVFRNILDSDNYSPIPVTNEEIYKKIVGQFPFQDAELEKQPFPKKFPFSEFVPKVYNQIKEFIYACLKFSEDLHLSFPTLSLKECVGQKTQGLILPCVVLSSGFWFRGLYIYVYLIGEYVQIFCFVFTILPLSHCS
;
A
#
# COMPACT_ATOMS: atom_id res chain seq x y z
N MET A 1 6.03 7.27 -26.95
CA MET A 1 7.11 7.87 -26.13
C MET A 1 7.20 6.98 -24.89
N HIS A 2 8.33 6.31 -24.64
CA HIS A 2 8.37 5.15 -23.74
C HIS A 2 7.84 5.47 -22.34
N GLU A 3 6.85 4.68 -21.92
CA GLU A 3 6.26 4.58 -20.58
C GLU A 3 7.27 4.01 -19.57
N THR A 4 8.40 4.67 -19.42
CA THR A 4 9.39 4.31 -18.40
C THR A 4 9.47 5.44 -17.38
N LEU A 5 9.74 5.08 -16.13
CA LEU A 5 10.00 6.03 -15.05
C LEU A 5 11.02 7.11 -15.44
N ASP A 6 12.01 6.72 -16.25
CA ASP A 6 13.03 7.61 -16.80
C ASP A 6 12.46 8.67 -17.73
N GLY A 7 11.38 8.37 -18.46
CA GLY A 7 10.65 9.33 -19.28
C GLY A 7 10.07 10.45 -18.41
N TYR A 8 9.39 10.11 -17.31
CA TYR A 8 8.87 11.09 -16.36
C TYR A 8 9.97 11.91 -15.70
N ARG A 9 11.04 11.24 -15.25
CA ARG A 9 12.19 11.93 -14.64
C ARG A 9 12.78 12.97 -15.60
N LYS A 10 13.00 12.60 -16.86
CA LYS A 10 13.50 13.53 -17.88
C LYS A 10 12.52 14.67 -18.13
N TYR A 11 11.24 14.37 -18.26
CA TYR A 11 10.19 15.35 -18.50
C TYR A 11 10.10 16.39 -17.38
N PHE A 12 10.02 15.95 -16.12
CA PHE A 12 10.00 16.85 -14.96
C PHE A 12 11.29 17.67 -14.85
N ASN A 13 12.44 17.05 -15.03
CA ASN A 13 13.73 17.76 -14.99
C ASN A 13 13.84 18.84 -16.07
N GLN A 14 13.26 18.62 -17.26
CA GLN A 14 13.22 19.62 -18.33
C GLN A 14 12.36 20.82 -17.93
N ILE A 15 11.20 20.59 -17.32
CA ILE A 15 10.32 21.65 -16.84
C ILE A 15 11.01 22.44 -15.73
N VAL A 16 11.53 21.75 -14.69
CA VAL A 16 12.27 22.39 -13.60
C VAL A 16 13.43 23.19 -14.16
N GLY A 17 14.25 22.60 -15.04
CA GLY A 17 15.40 23.28 -15.62
C GLY A 17 15.03 24.57 -16.36
N PHE A 18 13.92 24.56 -17.10
CA PHE A 18 13.40 25.76 -17.77
C PHE A 18 13.00 26.84 -16.74
N PHE A 19 12.15 26.51 -15.77
CA PHE A 19 11.65 27.50 -14.81
C PHE A 19 12.73 28.03 -13.86
N VAL A 20 13.73 27.23 -13.50
CA VAL A 20 14.87 27.67 -12.70
C VAL A 20 15.73 28.69 -13.46
N VAL A 21 15.97 28.47 -14.75
CA VAL A 21 16.72 29.42 -15.58
C VAL A 21 15.93 30.73 -15.76
N GLU A 22 14.63 30.64 -16.04
CA GLU A 22 13.77 31.81 -16.17
C GLU A 22 13.68 32.62 -14.86
N ASP A 23 13.55 31.95 -13.71
CA ASP A 23 13.58 32.60 -12.40
C ASP A 23 14.92 33.30 -12.14
N HIS A 24 16.04 32.66 -12.52
CA HIS A 24 17.36 33.28 -12.41
C HIS A 24 17.50 34.53 -13.30
N ILE A 25 16.98 34.50 -14.53
CA ILE A 25 16.97 35.64 -15.45
C ILE A 25 16.12 36.78 -14.88
N LEU A 26 14.93 36.47 -14.33
CA LEU A 26 14.05 37.44 -13.69
C LEU A 26 14.75 38.20 -12.55
N HIS A 27 15.54 37.49 -11.74
CA HIS A 27 16.26 38.10 -10.61
C HIS A 27 17.56 38.81 -11.00
N THR A 28 18.18 38.43 -12.13
CA THR A 28 19.51 38.96 -12.53
C THR A 28 19.40 40.06 -13.59
N THR A 29 18.33 40.11 -14.37
CA THR A 29 18.16 41.05 -15.48
C THR A 29 17.01 42.03 -15.21
N GLN A 30 17.17 43.29 -15.60
CA GLN A 30 16.13 44.31 -15.45
C GLN A 30 15.29 44.41 -16.74
N GLY A 31 14.02 44.02 -16.66
CA GLY A 31 13.01 44.33 -17.69
C GLY A 31 12.90 43.38 -18.88
N LEU A 32 13.65 42.28 -18.93
CA LEU A 32 13.52 41.25 -19.98
C LEU A 32 12.36 40.30 -19.74
N VAL A 33 12.10 39.98 -18.47
CA VAL A 33 11.07 39.05 -18.02
C VAL A 33 10.35 39.70 -16.85
N ASN A 34 9.03 39.51 -16.75
CA ASN A 34 8.24 39.95 -15.61
C ASN A 34 7.58 38.76 -14.93
N ARG A 35 7.18 38.96 -13.66
CA ARG A 35 6.59 37.88 -12.85
C ARG A 35 5.30 37.33 -13.46
N ALA A 36 4.46 38.20 -14.03
CA ALA A 36 3.19 37.81 -14.64
C ALA A 36 3.36 36.84 -15.83
N TYR A 37 4.36 37.06 -16.68
CA TYR A 37 4.70 36.18 -17.79
C TYR A 37 5.12 34.78 -17.31
N ILE A 38 5.95 34.73 -16.26
CA ILE A 38 6.40 33.47 -15.66
C ILE A 38 5.23 32.71 -15.02
N ASP A 39 4.33 33.42 -14.34
CA ASP A 39 3.14 32.81 -13.74
C ASP A 39 2.19 32.25 -14.82
N GLU A 40 1.98 32.96 -15.94
CA GLU A 40 1.19 32.45 -17.08
C GLU A 40 1.82 31.21 -17.73
N LEU A 41 3.15 31.23 -17.96
CA LEU A 41 3.87 30.07 -18.48
C LEU A 41 3.76 28.87 -17.53
N TRP A 42 3.86 29.11 -16.23
CA TRP A 42 3.73 28.08 -15.22
C TRP A 42 2.34 27.45 -15.25
N GLU A 43 1.26 28.24 -15.26
CA GLU A 43 -0.10 27.71 -15.35
C GLU A 43 -0.31 26.85 -16.61
N MET A 44 0.22 27.28 -17.75
CA MET A 44 0.16 26.50 -18.99
C MET A 44 0.97 25.19 -18.90
N ALA A 45 2.17 25.24 -18.33
CA ALA A 45 3.03 24.06 -18.17
C ALA A 45 2.44 23.07 -17.16
N LEU A 46 1.93 23.57 -16.04
CA LEU A 46 1.26 22.79 -15.00
C LEU A 46 0.02 22.09 -15.56
N SER A 47 -0.85 22.81 -16.26
CA SER A 47 -2.04 22.24 -16.89
C SER A 47 -1.71 21.08 -17.84
N LYS A 48 -0.69 21.24 -18.69
CA LYS A 48 -0.20 20.19 -19.59
C LYS A 48 0.41 19.01 -18.84
N THR A 49 1.15 19.29 -17.78
CA THR A 49 1.79 18.27 -16.93
C THR A 49 0.75 17.40 -16.24
N ILE A 50 -0.29 18.02 -15.65
CA ILE A 50 -1.42 17.32 -15.02
C ILE A 50 -2.17 16.46 -16.04
N ALA A 51 -2.45 17.00 -17.23
CA ALA A 51 -3.13 16.24 -18.28
C ALA A 51 -2.33 15.01 -18.74
N ALA A 52 -1.01 15.17 -18.91
CA ALA A 52 -0.11 14.06 -19.25
C ALA A 52 -0.06 13.02 -18.12
N LEU A 53 0.04 13.47 -16.87
CA LEU A 53 0.02 12.61 -15.68
C LEU A 53 -1.27 11.81 -15.58
N ARG A 54 -2.45 12.44 -15.67
CA ARG A 54 -3.75 11.75 -15.62
C ARG A 54 -3.90 10.68 -16.70
N THR A 55 -3.49 11.01 -17.91
CA THR A 55 -3.61 10.09 -19.04
C THR A 55 -2.78 8.85 -18.80
N HIS A 56 -1.51 9.01 -18.44
CA HIS A 56 -0.62 7.88 -18.28
C HIS A 56 -0.78 7.16 -16.93
N SER A 57 -1.16 7.86 -15.85
CA SER A 57 -1.43 7.22 -14.56
C SER A 57 -2.56 6.23 -14.73
N SER A 58 -3.65 6.56 -15.44
CA SER A 58 -4.84 5.71 -15.60
C SER A 58 -4.58 4.30 -16.13
N TYR A 59 -3.51 4.09 -16.92
CA TYR A 59 -3.13 2.79 -17.46
C TYR A 59 -2.18 2.00 -16.54
N CYS A 60 -1.65 2.64 -15.49
CA CYS A 60 -0.72 2.02 -14.58
C CYS A 60 -1.44 1.02 -13.65
N SER A 61 -1.13 -0.26 -13.83
CA SER A 61 -1.67 -1.36 -13.03
C SER A 61 -0.64 -1.95 -12.06
N ASP A 62 0.58 -1.40 -12.02
CA ASP A 62 1.65 -1.86 -11.13
C ASP A 62 1.77 -0.92 -9.93
N PRO A 63 1.45 -1.37 -8.70
CA PRO A 63 1.61 -0.57 -7.49
C PRO A 63 3.03 0.02 -7.32
N SER A 64 4.07 -0.69 -7.77
CA SER A 64 5.45 -0.20 -7.63
C SER A 64 5.72 1.04 -8.51
N LEU A 65 5.29 0.99 -9.77
CA LEU A 65 5.41 2.13 -10.69
C LEU A 65 4.59 3.34 -10.23
N VAL A 66 3.41 3.12 -9.65
CA VAL A 66 2.59 4.19 -9.09
C VAL A 66 3.28 4.88 -7.90
N LEU A 67 3.95 4.10 -7.03
CA LEU A 67 4.75 4.65 -5.93
C LEU A 67 5.93 5.47 -6.44
N ASP A 68 6.67 4.95 -7.42
CA ASP A 68 7.82 5.66 -7.97
C ASP A 68 7.39 6.96 -8.68
N LEU A 69 6.24 6.94 -9.38
CA LEU A 69 5.64 8.12 -9.98
C LEU A 69 5.24 9.16 -8.91
N LYS A 70 4.60 8.72 -7.81
CA LYS A 70 4.29 9.58 -6.66
C LYS A 70 5.54 10.26 -6.12
N ASN A 71 6.63 9.53 -5.93
CA ASN A 71 7.90 10.08 -5.44
C ASN A 71 8.49 11.13 -6.39
N LEU A 72 8.38 10.91 -7.70
CA LEU A 72 8.80 11.90 -8.69
C LEU A 72 7.94 13.18 -8.65
N ILE A 73 6.62 13.05 -8.48
CA ILE A 73 5.71 14.20 -8.39
C ILE A 73 5.96 14.99 -7.11
N VAL A 74 6.16 14.32 -5.97
CA VAL A 74 6.49 14.98 -4.69
C VAL A 74 7.79 15.78 -4.84
N LEU A 75 8.85 15.17 -5.36
CA LEU A 75 10.13 15.86 -5.57
C LEU A 75 9.98 17.05 -6.53
N PHE A 76 9.19 16.89 -7.60
CA PHE A 76 8.91 17.96 -8.56
C PHE A 76 8.16 19.13 -7.91
N ALA A 77 7.14 18.84 -7.09
CA ALA A 77 6.37 19.82 -6.36
C ALA A 77 7.23 20.56 -5.32
N ASP A 78 7.99 19.84 -4.49
CA ASP A 78 8.86 20.42 -3.47
C ASP A 78 9.92 21.35 -4.09
N THR A 79 10.51 20.91 -5.21
CA THR A 79 11.52 21.71 -5.92
C THR A 79 10.94 23.04 -6.37
N LEU A 80 9.79 23.03 -7.05
CA LEU A 80 9.16 24.24 -7.59
C LEU A 80 8.55 25.12 -6.51
N GLN A 81 8.03 24.52 -5.43
CA GLN A 81 7.58 25.27 -4.27
C GLN A 81 8.73 26.06 -3.63
N GLY A 82 9.94 25.52 -3.63
CA GLY A 82 11.16 26.23 -3.19
C GLY A 82 11.47 27.51 -3.98
N TYR A 83 11.05 27.59 -5.25
CA TYR A 83 11.17 28.80 -6.09
C TYR A 83 9.91 29.69 -6.02
N GLY A 84 8.93 29.33 -5.18
CA GLY A 84 7.71 30.12 -4.98
C GLY A 84 6.66 29.96 -6.09
N PHE A 85 6.68 28.84 -6.82
CA PHE A 85 5.60 28.50 -7.76
C PHE A 85 4.42 27.83 -7.03
N PRO A 86 3.17 28.12 -7.43
CA PRO A 86 1.99 27.47 -6.85
C PRO A 86 1.88 26.01 -7.33
N VAL A 87 1.87 25.06 -6.39
CA VAL A 87 1.87 23.62 -6.68
C VAL A 87 0.61 22.88 -6.22
N ASN A 88 -0.44 23.61 -5.82
CA ASN A 88 -1.68 23.02 -5.26
C ASN A 88 -2.31 21.95 -6.18
N GLN A 89 -2.32 22.19 -7.49
CA GLN A 89 -2.87 21.23 -8.46
C GLN A 89 -2.08 19.90 -8.52
N LEU A 90 -0.79 19.91 -8.18
CA LEU A 90 0.01 18.69 -8.08
C LEU A 90 -0.39 17.86 -6.85
N PHE A 91 -0.77 18.52 -5.74
CA PHE A 91 -1.30 17.83 -4.57
C PHE A 91 -2.68 17.20 -4.84
N ASP A 92 -3.55 17.90 -5.57
CA ASP A 92 -4.83 17.32 -6.00
C ASP A 92 -4.61 16.08 -6.89
N MET A 93 -3.64 16.15 -7.81
CA MET A 93 -3.23 15.00 -8.62
C MET A 93 -2.67 13.83 -7.79
N LEU A 94 -1.91 14.12 -6.73
CA LEU A 94 -1.40 13.09 -5.81
C LEU A 94 -2.53 12.35 -5.10
N LEU A 95 -3.63 13.03 -4.75
CA LEU A 95 -4.83 12.40 -4.18
C LEU A 95 -5.51 11.48 -5.22
N GLU A 96 -5.63 11.91 -6.47
CA GLU A 96 -6.15 11.06 -7.55
C GLU A 96 -5.29 9.79 -7.75
N ILE A 97 -3.96 9.93 -7.73
CA ILE A 97 -3.02 8.81 -7.82
C ILE A 97 -3.18 7.87 -6.62
N GLN A 98 -3.46 8.40 -5.44
CA GLN A 98 -3.68 7.57 -4.26
C GLN A 98 -4.92 6.68 -4.41
N ASP A 99 -6.04 7.24 -4.86
CA ASP A 99 -7.27 6.46 -5.03
C ASP A 99 -7.01 5.31 -6.00
N GLN A 100 -6.32 5.61 -7.11
CA GLN A 100 -5.90 4.60 -8.07
C GLN A 100 -4.95 3.55 -7.47
N TYR A 101 -3.95 3.96 -6.70
CA TYR A 101 -3.03 3.06 -6.00
C TYR A 101 -3.80 2.10 -5.09
N SER A 102 -4.73 2.64 -4.32
CA SER A 102 -5.56 1.89 -3.36
C SER A 102 -6.41 0.85 -4.08
N GLU A 103 -7.05 1.20 -5.19
CA GLU A 103 -7.81 0.23 -5.99
C GLU A 103 -6.94 -0.87 -6.58
N THR A 104 -5.78 -0.51 -7.13
CA THR A 104 -4.86 -1.45 -7.78
C THR A 104 -4.28 -2.43 -6.77
N LEU A 105 -3.91 -1.92 -5.58
CA LEU A 105 -3.42 -2.72 -4.47
C LEU A 105 -4.47 -3.74 -4.00
N LEU A 106 -5.73 -3.32 -3.86
CA LEU A 106 -6.82 -4.21 -3.48
C LEU A 106 -7.10 -5.28 -4.52
N LYS A 107 -7.14 -4.93 -5.81
CA LYS A 107 -7.33 -5.90 -6.90
C LYS A 107 -6.23 -6.96 -6.87
N LYS A 108 -4.98 -6.55 -6.71
CA LYS A 108 -3.83 -7.45 -6.62
C LYS A 108 -3.94 -8.39 -5.41
N TRP A 109 -4.17 -7.86 -4.21
CA TRP A 109 -4.26 -8.68 -3.00
C TRP A 109 -5.51 -9.57 -2.98
N SER A 110 -6.63 -9.13 -3.56
CA SER A 110 -7.82 -9.96 -3.76
C SER A 110 -7.49 -11.24 -4.55
N GLY A 111 -6.72 -11.11 -5.63
CA GLY A 111 -6.23 -12.27 -6.40
C GLY A 111 -5.31 -13.18 -5.57
N VAL A 112 -4.41 -12.59 -4.78
CA VAL A 112 -3.52 -13.36 -3.90
C VAL A 112 -4.30 -14.15 -2.84
N PHE A 113 -5.27 -13.53 -2.16
CA PHE A 113 -6.10 -14.21 -1.17
C PHE A 113 -6.94 -15.33 -1.79
N ARG A 114 -7.51 -15.10 -2.99
CA ARG A 114 -8.24 -16.14 -3.73
C ARG A 114 -7.34 -17.32 -4.07
N ASN A 115 -6.13 -17.09 -4.57
CA ASN A 115 -5.19 -18.15 -4.87
C ASN A 115 -4.80 -18.96 -3.61
N ILE A 116 -4.65 -18.29 -2.45
CA ILE A 116 -4.38 -18.97 -1.18
C ILE A 116 -5.58 -19.85 -0.79
N LEU A 117 -6.81 -19.32 -0.90
CA LEU A 117 -8.04 -20.06 -0.61
C LEU A 117 -8.20 -21.30 -1.51
N ASP A 118 -7.96 -21.15 -2.81
CA ASP A 118 -8.15 -22.22 -3.79
C ASP A 118 -7.06 -23.29 -3.71
N SER A 119 -5.86 -22.93 -3.22
CA SER A 119 -4.73 -23.85 -3.08
C SER A 119 -4.66 -24.58 -1.73
N ASP A 120 -5.43 -24.15 -0.74
CA ASP A 120 -5.38 -24.74 0.60
C ASP A 120 -6.13 -26.06 0.68
N ASN A 121 -5.60 -26.99 1.47
CA ASN A 121 -6.21 -28.30 1.71
C ASN A 121 -7.01 -28.37 3.02
N TYR A 122 -7.07 -27.26 3.78
CA TYR A 122 -7.79 -27.11 5.04
C TYR A 122 -7.47 -28.18 6.10
N SER A 123 -6.29 -28.79 6.00
CA SER A 123 -5.85 -29.84 6.91
C SER A 123 -4.87 -29.29 7.97
N PRO A 124 -4.91 -29.79 9.22
CA PRO A 124 -3.95 -29.45 10.26
C PRO A 124 -2.50 -29.63 9.79
N ILE A 125 -1.64 -28.62 9.97
CA ILE A 125 -0.26 -28.68 9.50
C ILE A 125 0.52 -29.72 10.34
N PRO A 126 1.06 -30.80 9.73
CA PRO A 126 1.91 -31.74 10.45
C PRO A 126 3.33 -31.21 10.59
N VAL A 127 3.90 -31.41 11.76
CA VAL A 127 5.23 -30.93 12.13
C VAL A 127 6.04 -32.13 12.60
N THR A 128 7.00 -32.55 11.78
CA THR A 128 7.83 -33.73 12.03
C THR A 128 9.11 -33.43 12.79
N ASN A 129 9.56 -32.17 12.80
CA ASN A 129 10.77 -31.74 13.48
C ASN A 129 10.67 -30.30 14.03
N GLU A 130 11.63 -29.92 14.85
CA GLU A 130 11.69 -28.59 15.47
C GLU A 130 11.94 -27.46 14.45
N GLU A 131 12.64 -27.75 13.35
CA GLU A 131 12.90 -26.77 12.30
C GLU A 131 11.62 -26.29 11.61
N ILE A 132 10.72 -27.22 11.24
CA ILE A 132 9.42 -26.90 10.64
C ILE A 132 8.55 -26.15 11.65
N TYR A 133 8.60 -26.53 12.92
CA TYR A 133 7.89 -25.82 13.99
C TYR A 133 8.31 -24.35 14.08
N LYS A 134 9.63 -24.09 14.19
CA LYS A 134 10.19 -22.73 14.26
C LYS A 134 9.86 -21.91 13.02
N LYS A 135 9.86 -22.52 11.83
CA LYS A 135 9.47 -21.85 10.59
C LYS A 135 8.02 -21.37 10.63
N ILE A 136 7.09 -22.20 11.09
CA ILE A 136 5.67 -21.84 11.16
C ILE A 136 5.43 -20.78 12.24
N VAL A 137 6.04 -20.94 13.43
CA VAL A 137 5.95 -19.95 14.52
C VAL A 137 6.57 -18.59 14.12
N GLY A 138 7.65 -18.62 13.34
CA GLY A 138 8.26 -17.41 12.79
C GLY A 138 7.39 -16.68 11.76
N GLN A 139 6.54 -17.42 11.03
CA GLN A 139 5.58 -16.86 10.08
C GLN A 139 4.30 -16.37 10.77
N PHE A 140 3.83 -17.12 11.76
CA PHE A 140 2.63 -16.81 12.52
C PHE A 140 2.92 -17.07 14.01
N PRO A 141 2.89 -16.03 14.86
CA PRO A 141 3.30 -16.13 16.26
C PRO A 141 2.25 -16.87 17.10
N PHE A 142 2.10 -18.16 16.87
CA PHE A 142 1.24 -19.06 17.63
C PHE A 142 1.99 -19.63 18.82
N GLN A 143 1.41 -19.50 20.01
CA GLN A 143 1.95 -20.04 21.25
C GLN A 143 0.92 -20.95 21.91
N ASP A 144 1.30 -22.19 22.15
CA ASP A 144 0.48 -23.20 22.81
C ASP A 144 1.39 -24.07 23.69
N ALA A 145 1.27 -23.89 25.00
CA ALA A 145 2.08 -24.56 26.00
C ALA A 145 1.84 -26.09 26.06
N GLU A 146 0.69 -26.56 25.57
CA GLU A 146 0.37 -27.99 25.49
C GLU A 146 1.01 -28.60 24.23
N LEU A 147 0.92 -27.90 23.10
CA LEU A 147 1.55 -28.29 21.84
C LEU A 147 3.09 -28.25 21.91
N GLU A 148 3.67 -27.34 22.69
CA GLU A 148 5.12 -27.28 22.92
C GLU A 148 5.65 -28.51 23.65
N LYS A 149 4.89 -29.01 24.64
CA LYS A 149 5.27 -30.18 25.45
C LYS A 149 5.12 -31.52 24.71
N GLN A 150 4.37 -31.56 23.61
CA GLN A 150 4.17 -32.79 22.85
C GLN A 150 5.43 -33.20 22.07
N PRO A 151 5.77 -34.50 22.05
CA PRO A 151 6.85 -35.01 21.21
C PRO A 151 6.47 -34.91 19.72
N PHE A 152 7.47 -34.83 18.85
CA PHE A 152 7.26 -34.90 17.41
C PHE A 152 6.88 -36.33 16.97
N PRO A 153 6.03 -36.52 15.94
CA PRO A 153 5.38 -35.49 15.15
C PRO A 153 4.14 -34.90 15.84
N LYS A 154 4.02 -33.57 15.83
CA LYS A 154 2.86 -32.81 16.35
C LYS A 154 2.10 -32.13 15.22
N LYS A 155 0.90 -31.62 15.49
CA LYS A 155 0.05 -30.98 14.49
C LYS A 155 -0.44 -29.63 15.00
N PHE A 156 -0.32 -28.59 14.18
CA PHE A 156 -0.97 -27.32 14.49
C PHE A 156 -2.49 -27.46 14.35
N PRO A 157 -3.29 -26.73 15.15
CA PRO A 157 -4.75 -26.79 15.07
C PRO A 157 -5.32 -26.10 13.81
N PHE A 158 -4.47 -25.46 13.01
CA PHE A 158 -4.83 -24.74 11.79
C PHE A 158 -4.13 -25.28 10.55
N SER A 159 -4.64 -24.94 9.36
CA SER A 159 -4.02 -25.24 8.06
C SER A 159 -3.01 -24.17 7.62
N GLU A 160 -2.27 -24.44 6.55
CA GLU A 160 -1.30 -23.47 5.98
C GLU A 160 -1.96 -22.15 5.54
N PHE A 161 -3.27 -22.14 5.37
CA PHE A 161 -4.07 -20.93 5.16
C PHE A 161 -3.76 -19.83 6.18
N VAL A 162 -3.75 -20.15 7.48
CA VAL A 162 -3.60 -19.14 8.55
C VAL A 162 -2.26 -18.41 8.48
N PRO A 163 -1.09 -19.08 8.49
CA PRO A 163 0.19 -18.39 8.37
C PRO A 163 0.37 -17.68 7.03
N LYS A 164 -0.17 -18.23 5.92
CA LYS A 164 -0.09 -17.58 4.61
C LYS A 164 -0.89 -16.28 4.56
N VAL A 165 -2.16 -16.31 5.02
CA VAL A 165 -3.03 -15.13 5.07
C VAL A 165 -2.47 -14.07 6.00
N TYR A 166 -1.98 -14.46 7.18
CA TYR A 166 -1.34 -13.53 8.12
C TYR A 166 -0.17 -12.78 7.48
N ASN A 167 0.73 -13.49 6.79
CA ASN A 167 1.83 -12.86 6.07
C ASN A 167 1.35 -11.90 4.98
N GLN A 168 0.36 -12.31 4.17
CA GLN A 168 -0.16 -11.43 3.11
C GLN A 168 -0.85 -10.16 3.64
N ILE A 169 -1.50 -10.24 4.80
CA ILE A 169 -2.06 -9.06 5.47
C ILE A 169 -0.95 -8.11 5.93
N LYS A 170 0.16 -8.63 6.48
CA LYS A 170 1.30 -7.79 6.86
C LYS A 170 1.90 -7.07 5.64
N GLU A 171 2.08 -7.79 4.54
CA GLU A 171 2.56 -7.20 3.28
C GLU A 171 1.59 -6.16 2.72
N PHE A 172 0.27 -6.40 2.83
CA PHE A 172 -0.75 -5.43 2.41
C PHE A 172 -0.66 -4.14 3.22
N ILE A 173 -0.62 -4.26 4.56
CA ILE A 173 -0.50 -3.10 5.47
C ILE A 173 0.79 -2.34 5.18
N TYR A 174 1.91 -3.05 5.01
CA TYR A 174 3.19 -2.45 4.67
C TYR A 174 3.12 -1.67 3.35
N ALA A 175 2.48 -2.21 2.31
CA ALA A 175 2.29 -1.51 1.05
C ALA A 175 1.42 -0.25 1.20
N CYS A 176 0.34 -0.30 1.99
CA CYS A 176 -0.47 0.87 2.32
C CYS A 176 0.35 1.96 3.04
N LEU A 177 1.15 1.57 4.04
CA LEU A 177 1.98 2.50 4.81
C LEU A 177 3.08 3.14 3.94
N LYS A 178 3.71 2.35 3.07
CA LYS A 178 4.76 2.83 2.17
C LYS A 178 4.28 3.97 1.25
N PHE A 179 3.02 3.97 0.85
CA PHE A 179 2.47 5.09 0.07
C PHE A 179 2.41 6.38 0.91
N SER A 180 2.08 6.26 2.21
CA SER A 180 1.91 7.40 3.12
C SER A 180 3.20 8.02 3.65
N GLU A 181 4.35 7.34 3.59
CA GLU A 181 5.61 7.80 4.21
C GLU A 181 6.07 9.20 3.75
N ASP A 182 5.95 9.53 2.46
CA ASP A 182 6.38 10.85 1.94
C ASP A 182 5.25 11.90 1.81
N LEU A 183 4.01 11.54 2.16
CA LEU A 183 2.92 12.50 2.24
C LEU A 183 2.88 13.08 3.66
N HIS A 184 3.74 14.07 3.94
CA HIS A 184 3.64 14.90 5.15
C HIS A 184 2.33 15.71 5.23
N LEU A 185 1.43 15.54 4.25
CA LEU A 185 0.12 16.14 4.16
C LEU A 185 -0.95 15.07 4.40
N SER A 186 -1.54 15.10 5.59
CA SER A 186 -2.96 14.83 5.78
C SER A 186 -3.50 13.45 5.38
N PHE A 187 -2.85 12.36 5.81
CA PHE A 187 -3.60 11.13 6.10
C PHE A 187 -3.91 11.08 7.59
N PRO A 188 -5.17 11.29 8.00
CA PRO A 188 -5.59 10.77 9.29
C PRO A 188 -5.29 9.28 9.23
N THR A 189 -4.41 8.78 10.09
CA THR A 189 -4.21 7.34 10.31
C THR A 189 -5.54 6.59 10.49
N LEU A 190 -6.61 7.32 10.86
CA LEU A 190 -8.02 6.91 10.83
C LEU A 190 -8.56 6.47 9.45
N SER A 191 -8.32 7.20 8.36
CA SER A 191 -8.89 6.87 7.04
C SER A 191 -8.27 5.63 6.43
N LEU A 192 -6.96 5.41 6.64
CA LEU A 192 -6.28 4.15 6.30
C LEU A 192 -6.80 2.99 7.15
N LYS A 193 -7.00 3.19 8.45
CA LYS A 193 -7.55 2.15 9.34
C LYS A 193 -9.00 1.78 8.97
N GLU A 194 -9.84 2.76 8.65
CA GLU A 194 -11.21 2.54 8.19
C GLU A 194 -11.24 1.90 6.81
N CYS A 195 -10.46 2.38 5.85
CA CYS A 195 -10.39 1.80 4.51
C CYS A 195 -9.88 0.36 4.55
N VAL A 196 -8.81 0.08 5.29
CA VAL A 196 -8.29 -1.27 5.44
C VAL A 196 -9.30 -2.12 6.21
N GLY A 197 -9.85 -1.65 7.33
CA GLY A 197 -10.86 -2.38 8.09
C GLY A 197 -12.07 -2.78 7.25
N GLN A 198 -12.63 -1.85 6.48
CA GLN A 198 -13.83 -2.06 5.67
C GLN A 198 -13.55 -2.94 4.44
N LYS A 199 -12.41 -2.74 3.75
CA LYS A 199 -12.03 -3.53 2.57
C LYS A 199 -11.55 -4.93 2.95
N THR A 200 -10.83 -5.07 4.06
CA THR A 200 -10.43 -6.36 4.61
C THR A 200 -11.63 -7.15 5.13
N GLN A 201 -12.62 -6.49 5.75
CA GLN A 201 -13.91 -7.12 6.06
C GLN A 201 -14.60 -7.61 4.78
N GLY A 202 -14.65 -6.81 3.72
CA GLY A 202 -15.23 -7.20 2.42
C GLY A 202 -14.51 -8.34 1.69
N LEU A 203 -13.21 -8.52 1.94
CA LEU A 203 -12.39 -9.61 1.40
C LEU A 203 -12.50 -10.90 2.22
N ILE A 204 -12.58 -10.79 3.55
CA ILE A 204 -12.53 -11.93 4.47
C ILE A 204 -13.93 -12.50 4.74
N LEU A 205 -14.99 -11.69 4.78
CA LEU A 205 -16.36 -12.20 5.00
C LEU A 205 -16.77 -13.27 3.98
N PRO A 206 -16.54 -13.09 2.66
CA PRO A 206 -16.84 -14.11 1.66
C PRO A 206 -16.00 -15.38 1.85
N CYS A 207 -14.71 -15.25 2.22
CA CYS A 207 -13.86 -16.39 2.51
C CYS A 207 -14.41 -17.19 3.70
N VAL A 208 -14.80 -16.53 4.79
CA VAL A 208 -15.37 -17.16 5.99
C VAL A 208 -16.73 -17.81 5.69
N VAL A 209 -17.58 -17.16 4.88
CA VAL A 209 -18.88 -17.69 4.46
C VAL A 209 -18.71 -18.92 3.55
N LEU A 210 -17.77 -18.90 2.61
CA LEU A 210 -17.47 -20.05 1.75
C LEU A 210 -16.89 -21.24 2.53
N SER A 211 -16.03 -21.00 3.53
CA SER A 211 -15.52 -22.05 4.43
C SER A 211 -16.62 -22.66 5.30
N SER A 212 -17.61 -21.85 5.72
CA SER A 212 -18.73 -22.31 6.56
C SER A 212 -19.77 -23.16 5.81
N GLY A 213 -19.83 -23.06 4.48
CA GLY A 213 -20.77 -23.81 3.64
C GLY A 213 -20.36 -25.26 3.33
N PHE A 214 -19.10 -25.65 3.54
CA PHE A 214 -18.57 -26.89 2.98
C PHE A 214 -18.43 -28.08 3.95
N TRP A 215 -18.36 -27.90 5.28
CA TRP A 215 -18.24 -29.05 6.22
C TRP A 215 -18.85 -28.79 7.61
N PHE A 216 -20.11 -29.18 7.79
CA PHE A 216 -20.80 -29.20 9.09
C PHE A 216 -20.31 -30.39 9.93
N ARG A 217 -19.34 -30.16 10.83
CA ARG A 217 -19.26 -30.71 12.22
C ARG A 217 -17.91 -30.50 12.92
N GLY A 218 -16.83 -30.18 12.20
CA GLY A 218 -15.52 -29.88 12.80
C GLY A 218 -15.25 -28.39 13.05
N LEU A 219 -16.08 -27.50 12.48
CA LEU A 219 -15.78 -26.08 12.35
C LEU A 219 -16.26 -25.19 13.50
N TYR A 220 -16.93 -25.70 14.53
CA TYR A 220 -17.30 -24.85 15.67
C TYR A 220 -16.06 -24.23 16.33
N ILE A 221 -14.95 -24.97 16.38
CA ILE A 221 -13.65 -24.46 16.86
C ILE A 221 -13.00 -23.52 15.84
N TYR A 222 -13.19 -23.73 14.53
CA TYR A 222 -12.60 -22.88 13.49
C TYR A 222 -13.34 -21.55 13.29
N VAL A 223 -14.67 -21.51 13.46
CA VAL A 223 -15.46 -20.28 13.46
C VAL A 223 -15.28 -19.53 14.79
N TYR A 224 -15.10 -20.25 15.92
CA TYR A 224 -14.70 -19.60 17.18
C TYR A 224 -13.27 -19.08 17.12
N LEU A 225 -12.32 -19.83 16.54
CA LEU A 225 -10.97 -19.34 16.29
C LEU A 225 -11.01 -18.19 15.30
N ILE A 226 -11.75 -18.24 14.20
CA ILE A 226 -11.86 -17.11 13.27
C ILE A 226 -12.56 -15.91 13.95
N GLY A 227 -13.52 -16.12 14.86
CA GLY A 227 -14.14 -15.07 15.67
C GLY A 227 -13.18 -14.46 16.70
N GLU A 228 -12.41 -15.29 17.40
CA GLU A 228 -11.31 -14.85 18.28
C GLU A 228 -10.16 -14.25 17.49
N TYR A 229 -9.95 -14.66 16.23
CA TYR A 229 -8.94 -14.12 15.32
C TYR A 229 -9.40 -12.87 14.62
N VAL A 230 -10.71 -12.63 14.48
CA VAL A 230 -11.33 -11.34 14.19
C VAL A 230 -11.17 -10.43 15.41
N GLN A 231 -11.25 -10.98 16.62
CA GLN A 231 -10.81 -10.27 17.83
C GLN A 231 -9.30 -10.03 17.84
N ILE A 232 -8.44 -10.95 17.36
CA ILE A 232 -7.00 -10.72 17.13
C ILE A 232 -6.79 -9.76 15.96
N PHE A 233 -7.71 -9.67 15.00
CA PHE A 233 -7.71 -8.68 13.92
C PHE A 233 -7.99 -7.29 14.49
N CYS A 234 -8.97 -7.18 15.39
CA CYS A 234 -9.18 -6.00 16.22
C CYS A 234 -8.00 -5.77 17.18
N PHE A 235 -7.37 -6.82 17.74
CA PHE A 235 -6.27 -6.73 18.70
C PHE A 235 -4.96 -6.32 18.02
N VAL A 236 -4.66 -6.79 16.81
CA VAL A 236 -3.54 -6.37 15.97
C VAL A 236 -3.78 -4.92 15.55
N PHE A 237 -5.01 -4.52 15.22
CA PHE A 237 -5.34 -3.09 15.00
C PHE A 237 -5.30 -2.23 16.28
N THR A 238 -5.45 -2.84 17.47
CA THR A 238 -5.37 -2.18 18.78
C THR A 238 -3.94 -2.20 19.38
N ILE A 239 -3.06 -3.10 18.92
CA ILE A 239 -1.65 -3.24 19.34
C ILE A 239 -0.66 -2.65 18.31
N LEU A 240 -1.09 -2.37 17.07
CA LEU A 240 -0.32 -1.54 16.14
C LEU A 240 -0.38 -0.01 16.35
N PRO A 241 -0.84 0.59 17.47
CA PRO A 241 -0.28 1.84 17.91
C PRO A 241 0.94 1.51 18.80
N LEU A 242 2.10 2.08 18.46
CA LEU A 242 3.25 2.33 19.38
C LEU A 242 4.49 1.40 19.35
N SER A 243 4.81 0.65 18.29
CA SER A 243 6.10 -0.10 18.28
C SER A 243 7.11 0.24 17.19
N HIS A 244 6.88 1.25 16.35
CA HIS A 244 7.97 1.90 15.59
C HIS A 244 7.70 3.39 15.40
N CYS A 245 7.78 4.12 16.51
CA CYS A 245 8.11 5.53 16.53
C CYS A 245 9.20 5.68 17.60
N SER A 246 10.42 5.28 17.22
CA SER A 246 11.70 5.55 17.88
C SER A 246 12.79 5.33 16.85
#